data_AF-A0A7C9F3H7-F1
#
_entry.id   AF-A0A7C9F3H7-F1
#
_cell.length_a   1.000
_cell.length_b   1.000
_cell.length_c   1.000
_cell.angle_alpha   90.00
_cell.angle_beta   90.00
_cell.angle_gamma   90.00
#
_symmetry.space_group_name_H-M   'P 1'
#
loop_
_entity.id
_entity.type
_entity.pdbx_description
1 polymer ?
#
loop_
_entity_poly.entity_id
_entity_poly.type
_entity_poly.pdbx_seq_one_letter_code
_entity_poly.pdbx_strand_id
1 'polypeptide(L)'
;SLKPSKTESCCSSFPEEVLEHVLSFIESDSDLNSVSLVCKAWYEIERWCRRRVFIGNCYAVSPSIVIRRFRDLRSVAIKGKPHFADFNLVPEGWGAHAYPWIAAFAAAYPALEEIRLKRMAVSDEALELIAKKFRNFRVLVLCSCEGFSTEGLASIAANCSH
;
A
#
# COMPACT_ATOMS: atom_id res chain seq x y z
N SER A 1 -9.00 -19.48 10.36
CA SER A 1 -8.73 -18.90 11.70
C SER A 1 -8.02 -19.92 12.56
N LEU A 2 -6.76 -19.65 12.90
CA LEU A 2 -6.01 -20.30 13.97
C LEU A 2 -4.98 -19.26 14.45
N LYS A 3 -5.28 -18.57 15.56
CA LYS A 3 -4.27 -17.81 16.31
C LYS A 3 -3.31 -18.85 16.92
N PRO A 4 -1.98 -18.75 16.73
CA PRO A 4 -1.08 -19.71 17.36
C PRO A 4 -1.06 -19.53 18.88
N SER A 5 -0.92 -20.65 19.57
CA SER A 5 -0.87 -20.80 21.02
C SER A 5 0.26 -19.99 21.66
N LYS A 6 -0.04 -19.45 22.85
CA LYS A 6 0.86 -18.65 23.70
C LYS A 6 2.19 -19.37 23.95
N THR A 7 3.24 -18.91 23.28
CA THR A 7 4.62 -19.08 23.74
C THR A 7 4.95 -17.81 24.52
N GLU A 8 5.08 -17.93 25.84
CA GLU A 8 5.53 -16.83 26.70
C GLU A 8 6.91 -16.35 26.24
N SER A 9 6.95 -15.20 25.59
CA SER A 9 8.15 -14.40 25.39
C SER A 9 7.91 -13.07 26.06
N CYS A 10 8.54 -12.89 27.22
CA CYS A 10 8.50 -11.70 28.06
C CYS A 10 9.04 -10.48 27.28
N CYS A 11 8.17 -9.77 26.55
CA CYS A 11 8.58 -8.56 25.83
C CYS A 11 7.48 -7.52 25.62
N SER A 12 6.28 -7.72 26.19
CA SER A 12 5.28 -6.65 26.31
C SER A 12 4.76 -6.61 27.73
N SER A 13 4.83 -5.43 28.37
CA SER A 13 4.22 -5.20 29.69
C SER A 13 2.68 -5.21 29.65
N PHE A 14 2.09 -5.36 28.46
CA PHE A 14 0.65 -5.29 28.20
C PHE A 14 0.16 -6.49 27.36
N PRO A 15 -1.13 -6.85 27.48
CA PRO A 15 -1.81 -7.75 26.53
C PRO A 15 -1.76 -7.23 25.08
N GLU A 16 -1.88 -8.14 24.12
CA GLU A 16 -1.84 -7.82 22.68
C GLU A 16 -2.92 -6.80 22.28
N GLU A 17 -4.13 -6.95 22.82
CA GLU A 17 -5.28 -6.08 22.52
C GLU A 17 -5.05 -4.63 22.98
N VAL A 18 -4.35 -4.47 24.12
CA VAL A 18 -4.01 -3.14 24.64
C VAL A 18 -2.96 -2.50 23.75
N LEU A 19 -1.96 -3.26 23.30
CA LEU A 19 -0.94 -2.73 22.41
C LEU A 19 -1.53 -2.37 21.04
N GLU A 20 -2.39 -3.21 20.47
CA GLU A 20 -3.13 -2.89 19.23
C GLU A 20 -3.91 -1.58 19.38
N HIS A 21 -4.62 -1.39 20.50
CA HIS A 21 -5.34 -0.15 20.77
C HIS A 21 -4.39 1.05 20.86
N VAL A 22 -3.26 0.93 21.57
CA VAL A 22 -2.25 2.01 21.66
C VAL A 22 -1.69 2.34 20.28
N LEU A 23 -1.34 1.34 19.47
CA LEU A 23 -0.80 1.56 18.12
C LEU A 23 -1.83 2.21 17.18
N SER A 24 -3.13 2.01 17.42
CA SER A 24 -4.18 2.66 16.61
C SER A 24 -4.19 4.19 16.70
N PHE A 25 -3.57 4.76 17.74
CA PHE A 25 -3.42 6.21 17.89
C PHE A 25 -2.14 6.78 17.25
N ILE A 26 -1.24 5.93 16.73
CA ILE A 26 0.02 6.37 16.11
C ILE A 26 -0.19 6.49 14.59
N GLU A 27 -0.26 7.72 14.09
CA GLU A 27 -0.45 7.98 12.66
C GLU A 27 0.86 8.13 11.87
N SER A 28 1.95 8.44 12.56
CA SER A 28 3.27 8.71 11.95
C SER A 28 3.93 7.42 11.48
N ASP A 29 4.29 7.36 10.19
CA ASP A 29 5.03 6.23 9.63
C ASP A 29 6.38 6.03 10.33
N SER A 30 7.05 7.13 10.74
CA SER A 30 8.33 7.10 11.43
C SER A 30 8.21 6.47 12.82
N ASP A 31 7.15 6.81 13.56
CA ASP A 31 6.95 6.29 14.91
C ASP A 31 6.55 4.81 14.86
N LEU A 32 5.68 4.42 13.93
CA LEU A 32 5.36 3.01 13.70
C LEU A 32 6.60 2.20 13.26
N ASN A 33 7.53 2.81 12.51
CA ASN A 33 8.80 2.15 12.19
C ASN A 33 9.64 1.90 13.46
N SER A 34 9.74 2.89 14.34
CA SER A 34 10.43 2.76 15.64
C SER A 34 9.78 1.71 16.53
N VAL A 35 8.44 1.71 16.64
CA VAL A 35 7.63 0.70 17.36
C VAL A 35 7.99 -0.71 16.88
N SER A 36 8.07 -0.92 15.56
CA SER A 36 8.35 -2.23 14.98
C SER A 36 9.74 -2.79 15.33
N LEU A 37 10.64 -1.96 15.86
CA LEU A 37 12.02 -2.35 16.22
C LEU A 37 12.21 -2.57 17.73
N VAL A 38 11.20 -2.33 18.57
CA VAL A 38 11.30 -2.50 20.03
C VAL A 38 11.56 -3.97 20.40
N CYS A 39 10.69 -4.87 19.93
CA CYS A 39 10.83 -6.31 20.11
C CYS A 39 9.97 -7.09 19.11
N LYS A 40 10.08 -8.42 19.11
CA LYS A 40 9.31 -9.30 18.21
C LYS A 40 7.79 -9.17 18.40
N ALA A 41 7.32 -8.99 19.63
CA ALA A 41 5.89 -8.85 19.91
C ALA A 41 5.33 -7.55 19.28
N TRP A 42 6.05 -6.43 19.46
CA TRP A 42 5.68 -5.13 18.89
C TRP A 42 5.76 -5.15 17.36
N TYR A 43 6.79 -5.81 16.80
CA TYR A 43 6.90 -6.03 15.37
C TYR A 43 5.69 -6.78 14.80
N GLU A 44 5.26 -7.88 15.45
CA GLU A 44 4.10 -8.65 14.99
C GLU A 44 2.81 -7.84 15.08
N ILE A 45 2.56 -7.15 16.18
CA ILE A 45 1.31 -6.37 16.33
C ILE A 45 1.28 -5.22 15.33
N GLU A 46 2.38 -4.46 15.19
CA GLU A 46 2.49 -3.36 14.23
C GLU A 46 2.21 -3.79 12.80
N ARG A 47 2.78 -4.92 12.36
CA ARG A 47 2.59 -5.39 10.98
C ARG A 47 1.17 -5.87 10.68
N TRP A 48 0.41 -6.29 11.69
CA TRP A 48 -1.01 -6.62 11.57
C TRP A 48 -1.90 -5.39 11.58
N CYS A 49 -1.54 -4.39 12.39
CA CYS A 49 -2.36 -3.19 12.58
C CYS A 49 -2.08 -2.09 11.55
N ARG A 50 -0.89 -2.02 10.92
CA ARG A 50 -0.56 -0.96 9.96
C ARG A 50 -1.50 -0.99 8.76
N ARG A 51 -2.21 0.13 8.57
CA ARG A 51 -3.21 0.32 7.50
C ARG A 51 -2.70 1.12 6.31
N ARG A 52 -1.66 1.93 6.51
CA ARG A 52 -1.11 2.83 5.49
C ARG A 52 0.37 2.54 5.28
N VAL A 53 0.82 2.51 4.02
CA VAL A 53 2.23 2.38 3.68
C VAL A 53 2.62 3.38 2.59
N PHE A 54 3.77 4.01 2.79
CA PHE A 54 4.43 4.85 1.79
C PHE A 54 5.66 4.15 1.19
N ILE A 55 5.68 4.03 -0.12
CA ILE A 55 6.78 3.49 -0.93
C ILE A 55 7.35 4.63 -1.76
N GLY A 56 8.42 5.25 -1.26
CA GLY A 56 9.06 6.40 -1.89
C GLY A 56 9.82 6.09 -3.19
N ASN A 57 10.04 4.82 -3.49
CA ASN A 57 10.63 4.33 -4.74
C ASN A 57 10.08 2.92 -5.02
N CYS A 58 9.33 2.75 -6.11
CA CYS A 58 8.71 1.50 -6.51
C CYS A 58 9.71 0.37 -6.85
N TYR A 59 11.00 0.67 -6.95
CA TYR A 59 12.07 -0.32 -7.15
C TYR A 59 12.82 -0.68 -5.86
N ALA A 60 12.55 0.02 -4.75
CA ALA A 60 13.23 -0.26 -3.49
C ALA A 60 12.73 -1.54 -2.80
N VAL A 61 11.52 -2.00 -3.15
CA VAL A 61 10.90 -3.19 -2.57
C VAL A 61 9.92 -3.82 -3.55
N SER A 62 9.75 -5.14 -3.52
CA SER A 62 8.76 -5.83 -4.34
C SER A 62 7.36 -5.81 -3.67
N PRO A 63 6.27 -5.92 -4.46
CA PRO A 63 4.93 -6.06 -3.91
C PRO A 63 4.80 -7.25 -2.93
N SER A 64 5.48 -8.37 -3.23
CA SER A 64 5.45 -9.58 -2.40
C SER A 64 6.04 -9.37 -1.00
N ILE A 65 7.10 -8.57 -0.86
CA ILE A 65 7.69 -8.24 0.44
C ILE A 65 6.71 -7.38 1.25
N VAL A 66 6.06 -6.40 0.60
CA VAL A 66 5.06 -5.54 1.25
C VAL A 66 3.88 -6.37 1.76
N ILE A 67 3.34 -7.26 0.91
CA ILE A 67 2.24 -8.20 1.24
C ILE A 67 2.60 -9.15 2.37
N ARG A 68 3.86 -9.63 2.39
CA ARG A 68 4.32 -10.50 3.47
C ARG A 68 4.42 -9.72 4.78
N ARG A 69 4.87 -8.46 4.75
CA ARG A 69 5.02 -7.64 5.95
C ARG A 69 3.66 -7.22 6.48
N PHE A 70 2.89 -6.45 5.72
CA PHE A 70 1.64 -5.85 6.16
C PHE A 70 0.44 -6.67 5.68
N ARG A 71 -0.44 -7.06 6.59
CA ARG A 71 -1.49 -8.05 6.27
C ARG A 71 -2.84 -7.45 5.90
N ASP A 72 -3.13 -6.23 6.34
CA ASP A 72 -4.46 -5.62 6.21
C ASP A 72 -4.35 -4.14 5.80
N LEU A 73 -3.58 -3.88 4.73
CA LEU A 73 -3.42 -2.54 4.16
C LEU A 73 -4.72 -2.01 3.58
N ARG A 74 -4.98 -0.73 3.86
CA ARG A 74 -6.13 0.05 3.39
C ARG A 74 -5.73 1.22 2.51
N SER A 75 -4.51 1.72 2.68
CA SER A 75 -4.00 2.89 1.98
C SER A 75 -2.56 2.66 1.55
N VAL A 76 -2.26 2.95 0.29
CA VAL A 76 -0.88 2.87 -0.22
C VAL A 76 -0.53 4.06 -1.10
N ALA A 77 0.67 4.59 -0.89
CA ALA A 77 1.25 5.64 -1.72
C ALA A 77 2.56 5.17 -2.33
N ILE A 78 2.68 5.20 -3.66
CA ILE A 78 3.84 4.70 -4.41
C ILE A 78 4.40 5.80 -5.31
N LYS A 79 5.71 6.02 -5.26
CA LYS A 79 6.43 6.90 -6.19
C LYS A 79 7.27 6.07 -7.17
N GLY A 80 7.22 6.44 -8.44
CA GLY A 80 7.92 5.78 -9.52
C GLY A 80 9.19 6.52 -9.94
N LYS A 81 9.10 7.20 -11.10
CA LYS A 81 10.20 7.92 -11.72
C LYS A 81 10.80 8.98 -10.77
N PRO A 82 12.11 9.25 -10.88
CA PRO A 82 12.78 10.27 -10.09
C PRO A 82 12.25 11.67 -10.40
N HIS A 83 12.63 12.65 -9.57
CA HIS A 83 12.13 14.03 -9.68
C HIS A 83 12.37 14.68 -11.03
N PHE A 84 13.49 14.37 -11.68
CA PHE A 84 13.85 14.99 -12.95
C PHE A 84 13.03 14.48 -14.15
N ALA A 85 12.12 13.51 -13.95
CA ALA A 85 11.10 13.16 -14.95
C ALA A 85 10.22 14.36 -15.32
N ASP A 86 9.96 15.25 -14.36
CA ASP A 86 9.15 16.46 -14.57
C ASP A 86 9.85 17.47 -15.51
N PHE A 87 11.15 17.28 -15.80
CA PHE A 87 11.95 18.12 -16.69
C PHE A 87 12.31 17.41 -18.00
N ASN A 88 11.61 16.34 -18.38
CA ASN A 88 11.89 15.51 -19.57
C ASN A 88 13.31 14.94 -19.61
N LEU A 89 13.95 14.77 -18.44
CA LEU A 89 15.30 14.19 -18.32
C LEU A 89 15.27 12.66 -18.08
N VAL A 90 14.09 12.05 -18.17
CA VAL A 90 13.89 10.61 -18.08
C VAL A 90 13.38 10.11 -19.43
N PRO A 91 14.04 9.12 -20.07
CA PRO A 91 13.58 8.56 -21.33
C PRO A 91 12.15 8.01 -21.26
N GLU A 92 11.47 8.01 -22.41
CA GLU A 92 10.26 7.21 -22.56
C GLU A 92 10.54 5.72 -22.29
N GLY A 93 9.56 5.01 -21.72
CA GLY A 93 9.74 3.60 -21.40
C GLY A 93 10.71 3.31 -20.24
N TRP A 94 11.13 4.30 -19.46
CA TRP A 94 12.01 4.11 -18.29
C TRP A 94 11.51 3.07 -17.28
N GLY A 95 10.18 2.90 -17.20
CA GLY A 95 9.53 1.92 -16.35
C GLY A 95 8.54 2.56 -15.38
N ALA A 96 8.65 2.23 -14.09
CA ALA A 96 7.70 2.59 -13.04
C ALA A 96 6.27 2.11 -13.31
N HIS A 97 6.13 0.89 -13.83
CA HIS A 97 4.82 0.31 -14.13
C HIS A 97 4.01 0.05 -12.85
N ALA A 98 2.79 0.58 -12.81
CA ALA A 98 1.87 0.38 -11.70
C ALA A 98 1.20 -1.00 -11.71
N TYR A 99 1.03 -1.60 -12.90
CA TYR A 99 0.27 -2.85 -13.04
C TYR A 99 0.74 -3.99 -12.13
N PRO A 100 2.05 -4.31 -11.98
CA PRO A 100 2.49 -5.37 -11.06
C PRO A 100 2.13 -5.10 -9.59
N TRP A 101 2.13 -3.82 -9.17
CA TRP A 101 1.70 -3.42 -7.84
C TRP A 101 0.19 -3.62 -7.65
N ILE A 102 -0.60 -3.11 -8.60
CA ILE A 102 -2.06 -3.21 -8.57
C ILE A 102 -2.50 -4.68 -8.60
N ALA A 103 -1.93 -5.51 -9.48
CA ALA A 103 -2.29 -6.92 -9.60
C ALA A 103 -1.98 -7.70 -8.31
N ALA A 104 -0.81 -7.48 -7.71
CA ALA A 104 -0.44 -8.12 -6.46
C ALA A 104 -1.34 -7.67 -5.29
N PHE A 105 -1.65 -6.37 -5.20
CA PHE A 105 -2.51 -5.84 -4.16
C PHE A 105 -3.98 -6.20 -4.34
N ALA A 106 -4.48 -6.30 -5.57
CA ALA A 106 -5.83 -6.78 -5.86
C ALA A 106 -6.06 -8.21 -5.37
N ALA A 107 -5.02 -9.05 -5.42
CA ALA A 107 -5.08 -10.41 -4.88
C ALA A 107 -4.96 -10.45 -3.35
N ALA A 108 -4.12 -9.60 -2.77
CA ALA A 108 -3.78 -9.64 -1.35
C ALA A 108 -4.71 -8.82 -0.44
N TYR A 109 -5.26 -7.71 -0.95
CA TYR A 109 -5.99 -6.71 -0.18
C TYR A 109 -7.35 -6.37 -0.81
N PRO A 110 -8.35 -7.25 -0.72
CA PRO A 110 -9.70 -6.99 -1.25
C PRO A 110 -10.37 -5.74 -0.64
N ALA A 111 -9.89 -5.31 0.53
CA ALA A 111 -10.42 -4.18 1.29
C ALA A 111 -9.54 -2.92 1.19
N LEU A 112 -8.65 -2.83 0.20
CA LEU A 112 -7.88 -1.62 -0.07
C LEU A 112 -8.81 -0.49 -0.50
N GLU A 113 -8.65 0.68 0.09
CA GLU A 113 -9.57 1.82 -0.05
C GLU A 113 -8.91 2.99 -0.79
N GLU A 114 -7.59 3.09 -0.72
CA GLU A 114 -6.83 4.24 -1.21
C GLU A 114 -5.56 3.83 -1.93
N ILE A 115 -5.39 4.34 -3.16
CA ILE A 115 -4.18 4.21 -3.96
C ILE A 115 -3.74 5.61 -4.41
N ARG A 116 -2.51 5.99 -4.04
CA ARG A 116 -1.86 7.20 -4.51
C ARG A 116 -0.62 6.83 -5.32
N LEU A 117 -0.59 7.21 -6.58
CA LEU A 117 0.52 6.98 -7.49
C LEU A 117 1.12 8.32 -7.88
N LYS A 118 2.44 8.42 -7.82
CA LYS A 118 3.17 9.60 -8.26
C LYS A 118 4.27 9.21 -9.24
N ARG A 119 4.27 9.82 -10.43
CA ARG A 119 5.28 9.57 -11.48
C ARG A 119 5.37 8.08 -11.85
N MET A 120 4.22 7.43 -12.01
CA MET A 120 4.13 6.02 -12.40
C MET A 120 3.53 5.91 -13.81
N ALA A 121 3.93 4.87 -14.55
CA ALA A 121 3.25 4.45 -15.77
C ALA A 121 2.04 3.59 -15.39
N VAL A 122 0.83 4.10 -15.65
CA VAL A 122 -0.46 3.50 -15.30
C VAL A 122 -1.20 3.23 -16.61
N SER A 123 -1.60 1.99 -16.86
CA SER A 123 -2.35 1.64 -18.05
C SER A 123 -3.86 1.55 -17.78
N ASP A 124 -4.68 1.54 -18.83
CA ASP A 124 -6.14 1.40 -18.70
C ASP A 124 -6.52 0.05 -18.06
N GLU A 125 -5.76 -1.02 -18.33
CA GLU A 125 -5.95 -2.31 -17.68
C GLU A 125 -5.69 -2.26 -16.18
N ALA A 126 -4.73 -1.43 -15.74
CA ALA A 126 -4.49 -1.22 -14.31
C ALA A 126 -5.66 -0.50 -13.65
N LEU A 127 -6.23 0.51 -14.31
CA LEU A 127 -7.40 1.25 -13.82
C LEU A 127 -8.64 0.35 -13.80
N GLU A 128 -8.88 -0.43 -14.84
CA GLU A 128 -9.97 -1.40 -14.88
C GLU A 128 -9.84 -2.47 -13.78
N LEU A 129 -8.62 -2.95 -13.52
CA LEU A 129 -8.37 -3.90 -12.44
C LEU A 129 -8.66 -3.29 -11.07
N ILE A 130 -8.28 -2.01 -10.84
CA ILE A 130 -8.64 -1.27 -9.63
C ILE A 130 -10.17 -1.24 -9.49
N ALA A 131 -10.86 -0.80 -10.54
CA ALA A 131 -12.30 -0.59 -10.55
C ALA A 131 -13.08 -1.88 -10.23
N LYS A 132 -12.60 -3.02 -10.74
CA LYS A 132 -13.27 -4.32 -10.58
C LYS A 132 -12.93 -5.06 -9.28
N LYS A 133 -11.75 -4.86 -8.72
CA LYS A 133 -11.24 -5.70 -7.61
C LYS A 133 -11.41 -5.07 -6.24
N PHE A 134 -11.32 -3.75 -6.12
CA PHE A 134 -11.39 -3.07 -4.83
C PHE A 134 -12.81 -2.54 -4.61
N ARG A 135 -13.64 -3.31 -3.90
CA ARG A 135 -15.08 -3.00 -3.71
C ARG A 135 -15.35 -1.76 -2.85
N ASN A 136 -14.44 -1.45 -1.93
CA ASN A 136 -14.55 -0.31 -1.01
C ASN A 136 -13.55 0.79 -1.39
N PHE A 137 -13.24 0.91 -2.67
CA PHE A 137 -12.26 1.87 -3.15
C PHE A 137 -12.84 3.27 -3.18
N ARG A 138 -12.14 4.23 -2.55
CA ARG A 138 -12.63 5.58 -2.25
C ARG A 138 -11.71 6.67 -2.77
N VAL A 139 -10.40 6.43 -2.77
CA VAL A 139 -9.40 7.47 -3.09
C VAL A 139 -8.42 6.98 -4.14
N LEU A 140 -8.49 7.58 -5.32
CA LEU A 140 -7.48 7.45 -6.36
C LEU A 140 -6.78 8.79 -6.56
N VAL A 141 -5.45 8.81 -6.42
CA VAL A 141 -4.65 9.99 -6.75
C VAL A 141 -3.59 9.61 -7.77
N LEU A 142 -3.64 10.24 -8.94
CA LEU A 142 -2.67 10.09 -10.02
C LEU A 142 -1.92 11.42 -10.17
N CYS A 143 -0.69 11.50 -9.66
CA CYS A 143 0.12 12.72 -9.65
C CYS A 143 1.28 12.58 -10.65
N SER A 144 1.23 13.33 -11.75
CA SER A 144 2.22 13.24 -12.83
C SER A 144 2.38 11.81 -13.36
N CYS A 145 1.28 11.06 -13.45
CA CYS A 145 1.23 9.72 -14.04
C CYS A 145 0.96 9.80 -15.55
N GLU A 146 1.35 8.76 -16.27
CA GLU A 146 1.19 8.65 -17.74
C GLU A 146 0.72 7.24 -18.13
N GLY A 147 0.27 7.07 -19.37
CA GLY A 147 -0.01 5.76 -19.97
C GLY A 147 -1.48 5.30 -19.95
N PHE A 148 -2.39 6.08 -19.36
CA PHE A 148 -3.82 5.79 -19.32
C PHE A 148 -4.59 6.77 -20.22
N SER A 149 -5.81 6.39 -20.58
CA SER A 149 -6.71 7.18 -21.42
C SER A 149 -8.01 7.51 -20.67
N THR A 150 -8.94 8.14 -21.38
CA THR A 150 -10.28 8.41 -20.87
C THR A 150 -11.09 7.12 -20.66
N GLU A 151 -10.75 6.02 -21.33
CA GLU A 151 -11.44 4.73 -21.15
C GLU A 151 -11.16 4.13 -19.77
N GLY A 152 -9.90 4.16 -19.31
CA GLY A 152 -9.55 3.70 -17.96
C GLY A 152 -10.21 4.55 -16.88
N LEU A 153 -10.31 5.87 -17.08
CA LEU A 153 -11.04 6.76 -16.17
C LEU A 153 -12.55 6.47 -16.15
N ALA A 154 -13.14 6.20 -17.32
CA ALA A 154 -14.54 5.81 -17.42
C ALA A 154 -14.82 4.51 -16.66
N SER A 155 -13.89 3.55 -16.70
CA SER A 155 -13.98 2.30 -15.93
C SER A 155 -14.01 2.54 -14.42
N ILE A 156 -13.16 3.44 -13.90
CA ILE A 156 -13.18 3.86 -12.49
C ILE A 156 -14.52 4.51 -12.15
N ALA A 157 -14.96 5.50 -12.93
CA ALA A 157 -16.20 6.23 -12.69
C ALA A 157 -17.45 5.32 -12.72
N ALA A 158 -17.45 4.28 -13.54
CA ALA A 158 -18.57 3.34 -13.66
C ALA A 158 -18.64 2.33 -12.51
N ASN A 159 -17.50 1.94 -11.92
CA ASN A 159 -17.45 0.82 -10.96
C ASN A 159 -17.10 1.24 -9.52
N CYS A 160 -16.54 2.42 -9.31
CA CYS A 160 -16.21 2.95 -7.97
C CYS A 160 -17.24 4.02 -7.58
N SER A 161 -18.34 3.61 -6.94
CA SER A 161 -19.47 4.47 -6.56
C SER A 161 -19.50 4.90 -5.09
N HIS A 162 -18.40 4.68 -4.35
CA HIS A 162 -18.30 4.90 -2.90
C HIS A 162 -17.20 5.90 -2.51
#